data_AF-A0A6L4A8W0-F1
#
_entry.id   AF-A0A6L4A8W0-F1
#
_cell.length_a   1.000
_cell.length_b   1.000
_cell.length_c   1.000
_cell.angle_alpha   90.00
_cell.angle_beta   90.00
_cell.angle_gamma   90.00
#
_symmetry.space_group_name_H-M   'P 1'
#
loop_
_entity.id
_entity.type
_entity.pdbx_description
1 polymer ?
#
loop_
_entity_poly.entity_id
_entity_poly.type
_entity_poly.pdbx_seq_one_letter_code
_entity_poly.pdbx_strand_id
1 'polypeptide(L)' 'MKQLTKQAYNQAVAYLKREARPLEQTLFAYHFEGGSAADVLEALAAFQNADGGFGHGLEPDIRLADSSVITTTIAFQT' A
#
# COMPACT_ATOMS: atom_id res chain seq x y z
N MET A 1 16.04 -19.05 -7.19
CA MET A 1 16.02 -17.61 -6.88
C MET A 1 16.89 -17.35 -5.68
N LYS A 2 17.64 -16.23 -5.67
CA LYS A 2 18.43 -15.82 -4.51
C LYS A 2 17.48 -15.26 -3.43
N GLN A 3 17.60 -15.76 -2.21
CA GLN A 3 16.80 -15.30 -1.06
C GLN A 3 17.62 -14.38 -0.16
N LEU A 4 16.94 -13.51 0.60
CA LEU A 4 17.58 -12.72 1.64
C LEU A 4 18.02 -13.62 2.80
N THR A 5 19.11 -13.24 3.47
CA THR A 5 19.42 -13.83 4.77
C THR A 5 18.32 -13.42 5.76
N LYS A 6 18.10 -14.22 6.81
CA LYS A 6 17.12 -13.90 7.85
C LYS A 6 17.36 -12.52 8.47
N GLN A 7 18.63 -12.15 8.66
CA GLN A 7 19.00 -10.83 9.18
C GLN A 7 18.60 -9.70 8.23
N ALA A 8 18.92 -9.83 6.93
CA ALA A 8 18.58 -8.81 5.93
C ALA A 8 17.06 -8.67 5.77
N TYR A 9 16.33 -9.79 5.78
CA TYR A 9 14.86 -9.78 5.77
C TYR A 9 14.30 -9.02 6.97
N ASN A 10 14.73 -9.38 8.19
CA ASN A 10 14.23 -8.72 9.41
C ASN A 10 14.53 -7.21 9.43
N GLN A 11 15.68 -6.79 8.92
CA GLN A 11 16.01 -5.36 8.78
C GLN A 11 15.09 -4.65 7.78
N ALA A 12 14.80 -5.27 6.64
CA ALA A 12 13.86 -4.73 5.66
C ALA A 12 12.44 -4.61 6.23
N VAL A 13 11.96 -5.64 6.95
CA VAL A 13 10.65 -5.59 7.62
C VAL A 13 10.60 -4.47 8.65
N ALA A 14 11.63 -4.32 9.48
CA ALA A 14 11.69 -3.26 10.48
C ALA A 14 11.69 -1.85 9.85
N TYR A 15 12.37 -1.68 8.72
CA TYR A 15 12.36 -0.43 7.96
C TYR A 15 10.97 -0.15 7.37
N LEU A 16 10.37 -1.13 6.68
CA LEU A 16 9.03 -1.01 6.09
C LEU A 16 7.98 -0.64 7.13
N LYS A 17 7.96 -1.33 8.28
CA LYS A 17 7.02 -1.05 9.37
C LYS A 17 7.20 0.33 10.00
N ARG A 18 8.38 0.96 9.85
CA ARG A 18 8.67 2.28 10.42
C ARG A 18 8.40 3.42 9.44
N GLU A 19 8.75 3.24 8.17
CA GLU A 19 8.80 4.34 7.19
C GLU A 19 7.72 4.28 6.11
N ALA A 20 7.18 3.09 5.81
CA ALA A 20 6.20 2.95 4.73
C ALA A 20 4.86 3.58 5.11
N ARG A 21 4.02 3.94 4.12
CA ARG A 21 2.68 4.46 4.39
C ARG A 21 1.80 3.34 4.96
N PRO A 22 0.70 3.67 5.66
CA PRO A 22 -0.22 2.66 6.20
C PRO A 22 -0.64 1.60 5.17
N LEU A 23 -0.89 2.02 3.91
CA LEU A 23 -1.26 1.11 2.84
C LEU A 23 -0.19 0.03 2.57
N GLU A 24 1.07 0.41 2.39
CA GLU A 24 2.15 -0.56 2.18
C GLU A 24 2.40 -1.44 3.41
N GLN A 25 2.24 -0.90 4.61
CA GLN A 25 2.32 -1.70 5.84
C GLN A 25 1.23 -2.78 5.87
N THR A 26 -0.01 -2.44 5.52
CA THR A 26 -1.11 -3.41 5.45
C THR A 26 -0.95 -4.42 4.32
N LEU A 27 -0.47 -4.00 3.15
CA LEU A 27 -0.17 -4.92 2.03
C LEU A 27 0.91 -5.92 2.42
N PHE A 28 1.98 -5.45 3.07
CA PHE A 28 3.01 -6.34 3.57
C PHE A 28 2.45 -7.35 4.58
N ALA A 29 1.63 -6.89 5.53
CA ALA A 29 1.00 -7.76 6.52
C ALA A 29 0.11 -8.82 5.84
N TYR A 30 -0.70 -8.43 4.85
CA TYR A 30 -1.56 -9.32 4.07
C TYR A 30 -0.75 -10.41 3.34
N HIS A 31 0.30 -10.01 2.61
CA HIS A 31 1.06 -10.95 1.77
C HIS A 31 2.03 -11.85 2.56
N PHE A 32 2.59 -11.36 3.67
CA PHE A 32 3.72 -12.03 4.34
C PHE A 32 3.48 -12.39 5.81
N GLU A 33 2.48 -11.80 6.47
CA GLU A 33 2.24 -11.97 7.91
C GLU A 33 0.84 -12.53 8.24
N GLY A 34 0.04 -12.87 7.23
CA GLY A 34 -1.31 -13.42 7.42
C GLY A 34 -2.35 -12.38 7.85
N GLY A 35 -2.10 -11.09 7.56
CA GLY A 35 -3.07 -10.01 7.74
C GLY A 35 -4.31 -10.17 6.85
N SER A 36 -5.35 -9.38 7.10
CA SER A 36 -6.61 -9.51 6.37
C SER A 36 -6.71 -8.57 5.18
N ALA A 37 -7.46 -8.96 4.14
CA ALA A 37 -7.80 -8.08 3.03
C ALA A 37 -8.66 -6.88 3.50
N ALA A 38 -9.40 -7.02 4.59
CA ALA A 38 -10.19 -5.93 5.16
C ALA A 38 -9.30 -4.78 5.66
N ASP A 39 -8.16 -5.10 6.27
CA ASP A 39 -7.19 -4.09 6.74
C ASP A 39 -6.60 -3.29 5.57
N VAL A 40 -6.34 -3.95 4.44
CA VAL A 40 -5.87 -3.30 3.20
C VAL A 40 -6.94 -2.38 2.64
N LEU A 41 -8.20 -2.84 2.56
CA LEU A 41 -9.32 -2.04 2.07
C LEU A 41 -9.57 -0.80 2.94
N GLU A 42 -9.46 -0.93 4.26
CA GLU A 42 -9.58 0.20 5.19
C GLU A 42 -8.47 1.24 4.96
N ALA A 43 -7.22 0.79 4.79
CA ALA A 43 -6.11 1.70 4.47
C ALA A 43 -6.25 2.34 3.09
N LEU A 44 -6.76 1.60 2.10
CA LEU A 44 -6.99 2.09 0.74
C LEU A 44 -8.12 3.13 0.68
N ALA A 45 -9.13 3.01 1.54
CA ALA A 45 -10.26 3.94 1.61
C ALA A 45 -9.83 5.39 1.90
N ALA A 46 -8.69 5.60 2.55
CA ALA A 46 -8.12 6.93 2.78
C ALA A 46 -7.77 7.69 1.47
N PHE A 47 -7.70 6.99 0.34
CA PHE A 47 -7.41 7.55 -0.98
C PHE A 47 -8.65 7.63 -1.89
N GLN A 48 -9.81 7.16 -1.43
CA GLN A 48 -11.03 7.14 -2.22
C GLN A 48 -11.79 8.47 -2.10
N ASN A 49 -12.17 9.03 -3.24
CA ASN A 49 -12.97 10.24 -3.33
C ASN A 49 -14.47 9.94 -3.24
N ALA A 50 -15.27 10.99 -3.00
CA ALA A 50 -16.74 10.88 -2.91
C ALA A 50 -17.42 10.42 -4.21
N ASP A 51 -16.75 10.57 -5.37
CA ASP A 51 -17.19 10.06 -6.67
C ASP A 51 -16.89 8.56 -6.87
N GLY A 52 -16.25 7.92 -5.89
CA GLY A 52 -15.84 6.51 -5.92
C GLY A 52 -14.50 6.26 -6.62
N GLY A 53 -13.90 7.27 -7.26
CA GLY A 53 -12.55 7.21 -7.83
C GLY A 53 -11.46 7.38 -6.77
N PHE A 54 -10.20 7.36 -7.20
CA PHE A 54 -9.05 7.43 -6.29
C PHE A 54 -8.07 8.55 -6.65
N GLY A 55 -7.48 9.14 -5.62
CA GLY A 55 -6.55 10.28 -5.71
C GLY A 55 -5.59 10.33 -4.52
N HIS A 56 -5.36 11.53 -4.00
CA HIS A 56 -4.63 11.80 -2.75
C HIS A 56 -3.22 11.18 -2.64
N GLY A 57 -2.50 11.06 -3.76
CA GLY A 57 -1.14 10.50 -3.72
C GLY A 57 -1.08 8.99 -3.54
N LEU A 58 -2.15 8.26 -3.85
CA LEU A 58 -2.15 6.78 -3.80
C LEU A 58 -1.01 6.22 -4.65
N GLU A 59 -0.92 6.65 -5.92
CA GLU A 59 0.31 6.53 -6.72
C GLU A 59 1.33 7.56 -6.22
N PRO A 60 2.48 7.16 -5.64
CA PRO A 60 3.43 8.07 -5.01
C PRO A 60 3.92 9.23 -5.90
N ASP A 61 4.05 9.00 -7.20
CA ASP A 61 4.51 10.02 -8.16
C ASP A 61 3.40 11.00 -8.56
N ILE A 62 2.14 10.72 -8.20
CA ILE A 62 0.97 11.51 -8.61
C ILE A 62 0.29 12.12 -7.38
N ARG A 63 0.61 13.37 -7.10
CA ARG A 63 0.10 14.12 -5.94
C ARG A 63 -1.30 14.74 -6.14
N LEU A 64 -1.96 14.45 -7.26
CA LEU A 64 -3.29 14.97 -7.57
C LEU A 64 -4.30 14.46 -6.53
N ALA A 65 -5.07 15.38 -5.95
CA ALA A 65 -6.13 15.03 -4.99
C ALA A 65 -7.35 14.43 -5.69
N ASP A 66 -7.70 14.96 -6.86
CA ASP A 66 -8.84 14.51 -7.64
C ASP A 66 -8.65 13.10 -8.20
N SER A 67 -9.78 12.47 -8.48
CA SER A 67 -9.83 11.15 -9.10
C SER A 67 -9.14 11.14 -10.46
N SER A 68 -8.30 10.13 -10.70
CA SER A 68 -7.65 9.95 -12.01
C SER A 68 -7.66 8.49 -12.45
N VAL A 69 -7.63 8.26 -13.77
CA VAL A 69 -7.62 6.91 -14.35
C VAL A 69 -6.43 6.10 -13.87
N ILE A 70 -5.25 6.71 -13.83
CA ILE A 70 -4.02 6.03 -13.40
C ILE A 70 -4.08 5.69 -11.91
N THR A 71 -4.48 6.63 -11.06
CA THR A 71 -4.60 6.38 -9.62
C THR A 71 -5.67 5.32 -9.31
N THR A 72 -6.79 5.36 -10.03
CA THR A 72 -7.84 4.33 -9.93
C THR A 72 -7.32 2.98 -10.39
N THR A 73 -6.51 2.91 -11.44
CA THR A 73 -5.88 1.65 -11.88
C THR A 73 -4.99 1.08 -10.78
N ILE A 74 -4.17 1.92 -10.12
CA ILE A 74 -3.33 1.50 -8.99
C ILE A 74 -4.18 0.93 -7.84
N ALA A 75 -5.32 1.56 -7.51
CA ALA A 75 -6.22 1.08 -6.45
C ALA A 75 -6.72 -0.36 -6.69
N PHE A 76 -6.97 -0.74 -7.94
CA PHE A 76 -7.44 -2.10 -8.29
C PHE A 76 -6.32 -3.13 -8.45
N GLN A 77 -5.05 -2.69 -8.46
CA GLN A 77 -3.87 -3.55 -8.51
C GLN A 77 -3.24 -3.77 -7.13
N THR A 78 -3.67 -2.96 -6.16
CA THR A 78 -3.29 -3.01 -4.75
C THR A 78 -4.01 -4.17 -4.05
#